data_AF-A0A929BIN6-F1
#
_entry.id   AF-A0A929BIN6-F1
#
_cell.length_a   1.000
_cell.length_b   1.000
_cell.length_c   1.000
_cell.angle_alpha   90.00
_cell.angle_beta   90.00
_cell.angle_gamma   90.00
#
_symmetry.space_group_name_H-M   'P 1'
#
loop_
_entity.id
_entity.type
_entity.pdbx_description
1 polymer ?
#
loop_
_entity_poly.entity_id
_entity_poly.type
_entity_poly.pdbx_seq_one_letter_code
_entity_poly.pdbx_strand_id
1 'polypeptide(L)' 'MYIFKAGVVGAGTMGGEIAQVITYSGLPVVLKDIDQEMLDKGME' A
#
# COMPACT_ATOMS: atom_id res chain seq x y z
N MET A 1 14.26 -6.58 -15.56
CA MET A 1 13.65 -5.40 -14.90
C MET A 1 13.46 -5.76 -13.44
N TYR A 2 14.04 -4.98 -12.51
CA TYR A 2 13.97 -5.26 -11.07
C TYR A 2 13.14 -4.17 -10.39
N ILE A 3 12.23 -4.58 -9.50
CA ILE A 3 11.43 -3.66 -8.68
C ILE A 3 12.05 -3.66 -7.29
N PHE A 4 12.41 -2.47 -6.79
CA PHE A 4 13.03 -2.31 -5.48
C PHE A 4 12.06 -1.77 -4.43
N LYS A 5 10.99 -1.10 -4.86
CA LYS A 5 9.95 -0.50 -4.02
C LYS A 5 8.72 -0.22 -4.88
N ALA A 6 7.54 -0.37 -4.30
CA ALA A 6 6.27 -0.02 -4.94
C ALA A 6 5.57 1.13 -4.20
N GLY A 7 4.79 1.91 -4.93
CA GLY A 7 3.88 2.91 -4.37
C GLY A 7 2.44 2.53 -4.68
N VAL A 8 1.55 2.59 -3.68
CA VAL A 8 0.11 2.40 -3.84
C VAL A 8 -0.58 3.71 -3.46
N VAL A 9 -1.40 4.23 -4.38
CA VAL A 9 -2.15 5.48 -4.19
C VAL A 9 -3.61 5.14 -3.93
N GLY A 10 -4.10 5.54 -2.76
CA GLY A 10 -5.38 5.14 -2.20
C GLY A 10 -5.20 4.01 -1.18
N ALA A 11 -5.79 4.19 0.00
CA ALA A 11 -5.79 3.29 1.15
C ALA A 11 -7.19 2.71 1.44
N GLY A 12 -8.14 2.84 0.51
CA GLY A 12 -9.38 2.08 0.53
C GLY A 12 -9.15 0.58 0.31
N THR A 13 -10.22 -0.23 0.33
CA THR A 13 -10.15 -1.71 0.28
C THR A 13 -9.21 -2.25 -0.80
N MET A 14 -9.35 -1.77 -2.04
CA MET A 14 -8.48 -2.20 -3.15
C MET A 14 -7.01 -1.82 -2.91
N GLY A 15 -6.74 -0.62 -2.40
CA GLY A 15 -5.39 -0.12 -2.16
C GLY A 15 -4.68 -0.88 -1.05
N GLY A 16 -5.39 -1.17 0.04
CA GLY A 16 -4.89 -2.02 1.14
C GLY A 16 -4.54 -3.42 0.65
N GLU A 17 -5.43 -4.09 -0.09
CA GLU A 17 -5.18 -5.44 -0.61
C GLU A 17 -4.03 -5.48 -1.62
N ILE A 18 -3.90 -4.47 -2.49
CA ILE A 18 -2.75 -4.35 -3.39
C ILE A 18 -1.46 -4.17 -2.60
N ALA A 19 -1.44 -3.28 -1.60
CA ALA A 19 -0.29 -3.07 -0.74
C ALA A 19 0.09 -4.35 0.03
N GLN A 20 -0.90 -5.10 0.50
CA GLN A 20 -0.71 -6.38 1.18
C GLN A 20 -0.09 -7.43 0.25
N VAL A 21 -0.63 -7.62 -0.97
CA VAL A 21 -0.08 -8.60 -1.91
C VAL A 21 1.36 -8.26 -2.30
N ILE A 22 1.67 -6.98 -2.50
CA ILE A 22 3.04 -6.56 -2.84
C ILE A 22 3.99 -6.75 -1.65
N THR A 23 3.58 -6.37 -0.43
CA THR A 23 4.41 -6.60 0.77
C THR A 23 4.62 -8.08 1.05
N TYR A 24 3.61 -8.93 0.81
CA TYR A 24 3.71 -10.39 0.94
C TYR A 24 4.71 -11.01 -0.06
N SER A 25 4.95 -10.34 -1.20
CA SER A 25 6.00 -10.74 -2.15
C SER A 25 7.43 -10.35 -1.72
N GLY A 26 7.57 -9.68 -0.57
CA GLY A 26 8.86 -9.25 -0.01
C GLY A 26 9.33 -7.88 -0.52
N LEU A 27 8.47 -7.13 -1.23
CA LEU A 27 8.79 -5.81 -1.73
C LEU A 27 8.33 -4.72 -0.75
N PRO A 28 9.15 -3.70 -0.46
CA PRO A 28 8.71 -2.58 0.35
C PRO A 28 7.66 -1.76 -0.40
N VAL A 29 6.60 -1.37 0.31
CA VAL A 29 5.48 -0.58 -0.23
C VAL A 29 5.37 0.75 0.51
N VAL A 30 5.11 1.81 -0.23
CA VAL A 30 4.65 3.10 0.32
C VAL A 30 3.17 3.25 -0.02
N LEU A 31 2.31 3.28 1.00
CA LEU A 31 0.89 3.57 0.87
C LEU A 31 0.68 5.08 1.03
N LYS A 32 -0.05 5.70 0.10
CA LYS A 32 -0.35 7.14 0.13
C LYS A 32 -1.85 7.36 -0.06
N ASP A 33 -2.44 8.07 0.89
CA ASP A 33 -3.78 8.65 0.76
C ASP A 33 -3.73 10.16 1.04
N ILE A 34 -4.85 10.85 0.80
CA ILE A 34 -5.04 12.28 1.04
C ILE A 34 -5.11 12.54 2.55
N ASP A 35 -5.78 11.65 3.28
CA ASP A 35 -6.10 11.83 4.69
C ASP A 35 -5.42 10.76 5.56
N GLN A 36 -4.98 11.13 6.76
CA GLN A 36 -4.37 10.18 7.69
C GLN A 36 -5.37 9.11 8.15
N GLU A 37 -6.65 9.46 8.32
CA GLU A 37 -7.69 8.51 8.72
C GLU A 37 -7.84 7.35 7.71
N MET A 38 -7.70 7.63 6.42
CA MET A 38 -7.75 6.59 5.38
C MET A 38 -6.50 5.71 5.41
N LEU A 39 -5.33 6.30 5.67
CA LEU A 39 -4.11 5.54 5.86
C LEU A 39 -4.20 4.60 7.05
N ASP A 40 -4.72 5.08 8.19
CA ASP A 40 -4.87 4.27 9.40
C ASP A 40 -5.82 3.08 9.14
N LYS A 41 -6.96 3.32 8.48
CA LYS A 41 -7.90 2.26 8.08
C LYS A 41 -7.30 1.24 7.11
N GLY A 42 -6.41 1.67 6.21
CA GLY A 42 -5.74 0.79 5.26
C GLY A 42 -4.55 0.03 5.85
N MET A 43 -4.14 0.34 7.09
CA MET A 43 -3.05 -0.32 7.82
C MET A 43 -3.52 -1.24 8.95
N GLU A 44 -4.78 -1.14 9.39
CA GLU A 44 -5.45 -2.13 10.25
C GLU A 44 -5.72 -3.45 9.51
#